data_AF-A0ABC9NQZ1-F1
#
_entry.id   AF-A0ABC9NQZ1-F1
#
_cell.length_a   1.000
_cell.length_b   1.000
_cell.length_c   1.000
_cell.angle_alpha   90.00
_cell.angle_beta   90.00
_cell.angle_gamma   90.00
#
_symmetry.space_group_name_H-M   'P 1'
#
loop_
_entity.id
_entity.type
_entity.pdbx_description
1 polymer ?
#
loop_
_entity_poly.entity_id
_entity_poly.type
_entity_poly.pdbx_seq_one_letter_code
_entity_poly.pdbx_strand_id
1 'polypeptide(L)'
;MTLLASLRDWLTEQQLDAMVLSSRQNKQPHLGISTGSGYVVISHESAHILLDSRYYADVEARTQGYQLHLLDATGDAANLLI
;
A
#
# COMPACT_ATOMS: atom_id res chain seq x y z
N MET A 1 16.23 -4.66 -9.27
CA MET A 1 15.70 -4.10 -8.02
C MET A 1 14.24 -3.74 -8.23
N THR A 2 13.36 -3.98 -7.25
CA THR A 2 11.92 -3.63 -7.34
C THR A 2 11.66 -2.31 -6.59
N LEU A 3 10.54 -1.62 -6.91
CA LEU A 3 10.13 -0.40 -6.20
C LEU A 3 10.04 -0.62 -4.68
N LEU A 4 9.46 -1.75 -4.25
CA LEU A 4 9.36 -2.10 -2.83
C LEU A 4 10.72 -2.23 -2.16
N ALA A 5 11.71 -2.83 -2.84
CA ALA A 5 13.05 -2.96 -2.28
C ALA A 5 13.68 -1.56 -2.09
N SER A 6 13.61 -0.70 -3.10
CA SER A 6 14.14 0.67 -3.01
C SER A 6 13.47 1.50 -1.91
N LEU A 7 12.17 1.32 -1.67
CA LEU A 7 11.49 2.02 -0.58
C LEU A 7 11.89 1.51 0.80
N ARG A 8 12.20 0.22 0.94
CA ARG A 8 12.69 -0.36 2.21
C ARG A 8 14.12 0.08 2.52
N ASP A 9 14.98 0.14 1.50
CA ASP A 9 16.32 0.70 1.64
C ASP A 9 16.22 2.16 2.10
N TRP A 10 15.32 2.94 1.49
CA TRP A 10 15.07 4.32 1.89
C TRP A 10 14.51 4.45 3.32
N LEU A 11 13.58 3.60 3.75
CA LEU A 11 13.09 3.58 5.13
C LEU A 11 14.24 3.37 6.12
N THR A 12 15.18 2.48 5.79
CA THR A 12 16.37 2.20 6.59
C THR A 12 17.28 3.43 6.68
N GLU A 13 17.56 4.08 5.54
CA GLU A 13 18.35 5.30 5.49
C GLU A 13 17.74 6.45 6.31
N GLN A 14 16.41 6.56 6.30
CA GLN A 14 15.68 7.60 7.03
C GLN A 14 15.37 7.26 8.49
N GLN A 15 15.74 6.05 8.96
CA GLN A 15 15.40 5.56 10.30
C GLN A 15 13.88 5.58 10.58
N LEU A 16 13.08 5.17 9.59
CA LEU A 16 11.63 5.08 9.68
C LEU A 16 11.19 3.60 9.72
N ASP A 17 10.19 3.30 10.55
CA ASP A 17 9.65 1.94 10.67
C ASP A 17 8.71 1.59 9.50
N ALA A 18 7.95 2.58 9.03
CA ALA A 18 7.00 2.42 7.94
C ALA A 18 6.63 3.76 7.27
N MET A 19 5.99 3.66 6.10
CA MET A 19 5.38 4.79 5.41
C MET A 19 3.94 4.50 5.01
N VAL A 20 3.11 5.55 4.97
CA VAL A 20 1.73 5.51 4.46
C VAL A 20 1.61 6.46 3.27
N LEU A 21 1.22 5.91 2.11
CA LEU A 21 0.97 6.67 0.89
C LEU A 21 -0.54 6.88 0.74
N SER A 22 -0.96 8.13 0.79
CA SER A 22 -2.38 8.53 0.66
C SER A 22 -2.66 9.28 -0.64
N SER A 23 -1.66 9.93 -1.24
CA SER A 23 -1.86 10.71 -2.46
C SER A 23 -2.09 9.81 -3.67
N ARG A 24 -2.99 10.21 -4.57
CA ARG A 24 -3.31 9.45 -5.80
C ARG A 24 -2.05 9.12 -6.61
N GLN A 25 -1.17 10.10 -6.79
CA GLN A 25 0.02 9.98 -7.63
C GLN A 25 1.03 9.01 -7.02
N ASN A 26 1.24 9.05 -5.70
CA ASN A 26 2.22 8.19 -5.05
C ASN A 26 1.73 6.75 -4.94
N LYS A 27 0.41 6.51 -4.93
CA LYS A 27 -0.16 5.16 -4.92
C LYS A 27 -0.15 4.50 -6.31
N GLN A 28 -0.23 5.26 -7.39
CA GLN A 28 -0.37 4.71 -8.75
C GLN A 28 0.73 3.68 -9.13
N PRO A 29 2.01 3.87 -8.77
CA PRO A 29 3.05 2.86 -9.02
C PRO A 29 2.85 1.53 -8.29
N HIS A 30 2.08 1.53 -7.19
CA HIS A 30 1.78 0.35 -6.39
C HIS A 30 0.49 -0.33 -6.82
N LEU A 31 -0.52 0.44 -7.25
CA LEU A 31 -1.85 -0.06 -7.58
C LEU A 31 -2.00 -0.44 -9.06
N GLY A 32 -1.18 0.14 -9.94
CA GLY A 32 -1.37 0.05 -11.40
C GLY A 32 -2.57 0.85 -11.93
N ILE A 33 -3.28 1.56 -11.05
CA ILE A 33 -4.41 2.45 -11.38
C ILE A 33 -4.28 3.78 -10.64
N SER A 34 -4.85 4.84 -11.22
CA SER A 34 -4.87 6.17 -10.59
C SER A 34 -6.19 6.37 -9.84
N THR A 35 -6.19 6.11 -8.54
CA THR A 35 -7.37 6.26 -7.67
C THR A 35 -7.09 7.17 -6.47
N GLY A 36 -8.09 8.00 -6.13
CA GLY A 36 -8.07 8.79 -4.90
C GLY A 36 -8.31 7.95 -3.65
N SER A 37 -9.01 6.82 -3.77
CA SER A 37 -9.37 5.95 -2.66
C SER A 37 -8.19 5.09 -2.21
N GLY A 38 -8.25 4.60 -0.97
CA GLY A 38 -7.31 3.64 -0.41
C GLY A 38 -5.97 4.22 0.07
N TYR A 39 -5.16 3.34 0.66
CA TYR A 39 -3.84 3.63 1.20
C TYR A 39 -2.87 2.51 0.83
N VAL A 40 -1.59 2.85 0.70
CA VAL A 40 -0.50 1.88 0.63
C VAL A 40 0.35 2.04 1.88
N VAL A 41 0.59 0.96 2.60
CA VAL A 41 1.42 0.94 3.80
C VAL A 41 2.61 0.02 3.55
N ILE A 42 3.82 0.51 3.79
CA ILE A 42 5.05 -0.23 3.55
C ILE A 42 5.89 -0.16 4.82
N SER A 43 6.28 -1.32 5.34
CA SER A 43 7.29 -1.47 6.38
C SER A 43 8.50 -2.22 5.84
N HIS A 44 9.49 -2.45 6.71
CA HIS A 44 10.66 -3.27 6.41
C HIS A 44 10.30 -4.69 5.95
N GLU A 45 9.24 -5.27 6.53
CA GLU A 45 8.92 -6.69 6.34
C GLU A 45 7.66 -6.90 5.50
N SER A 46 6.69 -5.98 5.59
CA SER A 46 5.39 -6.13 4.96
C SER A 46 5.06 -4.96 4.03
N ALA A 47 4.09 -5.19 3.15
CA ALA A 47 3.49 -4.15 2.34
C ALA A 47 2.01 -4.47 2.20
N HIS A 48 1.17 -3.47 2.45
CA HIS A 48 -0.28 -3.60 2.50
C HIS A 48 -0.92 -2.57 1.59
N ILE A 49 -2.00 -2.96 0.92
CA ILE A 49 -2.86 -2.07 0.18
C ILE A 49 -4.25 -2.15 0.80
N LEU A 50 -4.76 -1.02 1.28
CA LEU A 50 -6.14 -0.89 1.72
C LEU A 50 -6.91 -0.20 0.62
N LEU A 51 -7.98 -0.82 0.14
CA LEU A 51 -8.72 -0.28 -0.99
C LEU A 51 -10.21 -0.60 -0.91
N ASP A 52 -11.00 0.30 -1.48
CA ASP A 52 -12.44 0.11 -1.65
C ASP A 52 -12.71 -1.09 -2.58
N SER A 53 -13.78 -1.84 -2.27
CA SER A 53 -14.23 -3.01 -3.05
C SER A 53 -14.30 -2.78 -4.55
N ARG A 54 -14.63 -1.56 -5.00
CA ARG A 54 -14.69 -1.16 -6.42
C ARG A 54 -13.41 -1.42 -7.19
N TYR A 55 -12.27 -1.39 -6.51
CA TYR A 55 -10.95 -1.52 -7.14
C TYR A 55 -10.26 -2.83 -6.78
N TYR A 56 -10.84 -3.66 -5.89
CA TYR A 56 -10.16 -4.81 -5.29
C TYR A 56 -9.70 -5.83 -6.35
N ALA A 57 -10.63 -6.33 -7.15
CA ALA A 57 -10.34 -7.36 -8.16
C ALA A 57 -9.30 -6.89 -9.19
N ASP A 58 -9.38 -5.62 -9.61
CA ASP A 58 -8.45 -5.06 -10.59
C ASP A 58 -7.03 -4.92 -10.04
N VAL A 59 -6.88 -4.53 -8.77
CA VAL A 59 -5.56 -4.37 -8.13
C VAL A 59 -4.98 -5.74 -7.76
N GLU A 60 -5.81 -6.68 -7.31
CA GLU A 60 -5.38 -8.06 -7.00
C GLU A 60 -4.76 -8.74 -8.23
N ALA A 61 -5.36 -8.56 -9.40
CA ALA A 61 -4.86 -9.15 -10.65
C ALA A 61 -3.53 -8.53 -11.13
N ARG A 62 -3.14 -7.35 -10.64
CA ARG A 62 -2.01 -6.56 -11.18
C ARG A 62 -0.81 -6.48 -10.24
N THR A 63 -1.03 -6.68 -8.94
CA THR A 63 -0.03 -6.38 -7.93
C THR A 63 0.59 -7.66 -7.38
N GLN A 64 1.89 -7.60 -7.07
CA GLN A 64 2.63 -8.69 -6.45
C GLN A 64 3.44 -8.14 -5.29
N GLY A 65 3.54 -8.91 -4.21
CA GLY A 65 4.28 -8.52 -3.01
C GLY A 65 3.52 -7.60 -2.05
N TYR A 66 2.21 -7.44 -2.23
CA TYR A 66 1.33 -6.72 -1.32
C TYR A 66 0.26 -7.65 -0.74
N GLN A 67 -0.10 -7.41 0.50
CA GLN A 67 -1.31 -7.96 1.11
C GLN A 67 -2.46 -6.97 0.91
N LEU A 68 -3.54 -7.42 0.28
CA LEU A 68 -4.68 -6.56 -0.03
C LEU A 68 -5.75 -6.67 1.04
N HIS A 69 -6.31 -5.52 1.41
CA HIS A 69 -7.35 -5.39 2.42
C HIS A 69 -8.49 -4.52 1.90
N LEU A 70 -9.72 -4.95 2.17
CA LEU A 70 -10.89 -4.15 1.87
C LEU A 70 -11.04 -3.04 2.90
N LEU A 71 -11.21 -1.81 2.40
CA LEU A 71 -11.62 -0.67 3.21
C LEU A 71 -13.15 -0.74 3.33
N ASP A 72 -13.63 -1.31 4.43
CA ASP A 72 -15.06 -1.27 4.76
C ASP A 72 -15.43 0.14 5.26
N ALA A 73 -16.67 0.56 5.02
CA ALA A 73 -17.21 1.87 5.39
C ALA A 73 -17.17 2.16 6.90
N THR A 74 -16.85 1.15 7.71
CA THR A 74 -16.67 1.20 9.17
C THR A 74 -15.25 1.54 9.64
N GLY A 75 -14.27 1.68 8.73
CA GLY A 75 -13.03 2.40 9.04
C GLY A 75 -11.99 1.67 9.88
N ASP A 76 -11.87 0.34 9.79
CA ASP A 76 -10.78 -0.39 10.46
C ASP A 76 -9.46 -0.34 9.68
N ALA A 77 -8.88 0.87 9.60
CA ALA A 77 -7.44 1.02 9.37
C ALA A 77 -6.62 0.58 10.61
N ALA A 78 -7.28 0.32 11.73
CA ALA A 78 -6.66 0.02 13.03
C ALA A 78 -6.07 -1.39 13.15
N ASN A 79 -6.34 -2.30 12.20
CA ASN A 79 -5.86 -3.69 12.28
C ASN A 79 -4.67 -4.00 11.34
N LEU A 80 -3.99 -2.97 10.86
CA LEU A 80 -2.70 -3.14 10.21
C LEU A 80 -1.66 -3.35 11.30
N LEU A 81 -1.31 -4.61 11.57
CA LEU A 81 -0.12 -4.94 12.35
C LEU A 81 1.09 -4.54 11.49
N ILE A 82 1.59 -3.33 11.72
CA ILE A 82 2.83 -2.77 11.14
C ILE A 82 3.99 -3.13 12.06
#